data_AF-A0AAE6QGA5-F1
#
_entry.id   AF-A0AAE6QGA5-F1
#
_cell.length_a   1.000
_cell.length_b   1.000
_cell.length_c   1.000
_cell.angle_alpha   90.00
_cell.angle_beta   90.00
_cell.angle_gamma   90.00
#
_symmetry.space_group_name_H-M   'P 1'
#
loop_
_entity.id
_entity.type
_entity.pdbx_description
1 polymer ?
#
loop_
_entity_poly.entity_id
_entity_poly.type
_entity_poly.pdbx_seq_one_letter_code
_entity_poly.pdbx_strand_id
1 'polypeptide(L)'
;MTMPNERTRAVIQTGEFLLKLSQDSSLPEQIQRDAKFLLRHYPDPFQVLLAGRIEEGSNPLISPMGPVFSSSIENSHHSPISVAADTQNQI
;
A
#
# COMPACT_ATOMS: atom_id res chain seq x y z
N MET A 1 7.87 -3.03 13.94
CA MET A 1 6.96 -3.66 12.97
C MET A 1 6.78 -2.67 11.82
N THR A 2 6.71 -3.14 10.58
CA THR A 2 6.38 -2.27 9.43
C THR A 2 4.87 -2.05 9.36
N MET A 3 4.46 -0.83 9.05
CA MET A 3 3.05 -0.46 8.92
C MET A 3 2.46 -0.94 7.58
N PRO A 4 1.15 -1.20 7.49
CA PRO A 4 0.51 -1.65 6.25
C PRO A 4 0.75 -0.70 5.07
N ASN A 5 0.73 0.62 5.30
CA ASN A 5 1.03 1.62 4.28
C ASN A 5 2.50 1.59 3.82
N GLU A 6 3.44 1.34 4.73
CA GLU A 6 4.86 1.15 4.40
C GLU A 6 5.05 -0.08 3.52
N ARG A 7 4.35 -1.18 3.82
CA ARG A 7 4.37 -2.39 2.98
C ARG A 7 3.73 -2.16 1.62
N THR A 8 2.57 -1.51 1.54
CA THR A 8 1.92 -1.14 0.28
C THR A 8 2.89 -0.34 -0.59
N ARG A 9 3.50 0.70 -0.02
CA ARG A 9 4.46 1.55 -0.73
C ARG A 9 5.66 0.77 -1.22
N ALA A 10 6.25 -0.09 -0.38
CA ALA A 10 7.39 -0.91 -0.75
C ALA A 10 7.07 -1.84 -1.93
N VAL A 11 5.93 -2.54 -1.89
CA VAL A 11 5.51 -3.45 -2.97
C VAL A 11 5.31 -2.68 -4.27
N ILE A 12 4.60 -1.56 -4.25
CA ILE A 12 4.37 -0.74 -5.46
C ILE A 12 5.70 -0.24 -6.04
N GLN A 13 6.57 0.31 -5.19
CA GLN A 13 7.86 0.85 -5.61
C GLN A 13 8.78 -0.23 -6.20
N THR A 14 8.76 -1.45 -5.66
CA THR A 14 9.50 -2.58 -6.25
C THR A 14 8.98 -2.92 -7.64
N GLY A 15 7.66 -2.86 -7.89
CA GLY A 15 7.10 -3.04 -9.23
C GLY A 15 7.61 -2.00 -10.23
N GLU A 16 7.63 -0.73 -9.84
CA GLU A 16 8.20 0.35 -10.66
C GLU A 16 9.70 0.17 -10.92
N PHE A 17 10.44 -0.30 -9.91
CA PHE A 17 11.86 -0.58 -10.04
C PHE A 17 12.12 -1.71 -11.03
N LEU A 18 11.37 -2.83 -10.95
CA LEU A 18 11.46 -3.92 -11.92
C LEU A 18 11.12 -3.45 -13.33
N LEU A 19 10.14 -2.56 -13.49
CA LEU A 19 9.81 -1.95 -14.78
C LEU A 19 11.00 -1.18 -15.35
N LYS A 20 11.64 -0.33 -14.53
CA LYS A 20 12.85 0.41 -14.91
C LYS A 20 13.98 -0.54 -15.33
N LEU A 21 14.27 -1.58 -14.54
CA LEU A 21 15.30 -2.57 -14.88
C LEU A 21 15.00 -3.29 -16.20
N SER A 22 13.74 -3.59 -16.48
CA SER A 22 13.35 -4.31 -17.71
C SER A 22 13.49 -3.47 -18.99
N GLN A 23 13.60 -2.15 -18.86
CA GLN A 23 13.69 -1.19 -19.96
C GLN A 23 15.10 -0.58 -20.11
N ASP A 24 15.99 -0.81 -19.14
CA ASP A 24 17.33 -0.24 -19.12
C ASP A 24 18.29 -1.06 -19.98
N SER A 25 18.61 -0.52 -21.16
CA SER A 25 19.53 -1.13 -22.13
C SER A 25 21.00 -1.12 -21.70
N SER A 26 21.34 -0.39 -20.63
CA SER A 26 22.69 -0.41 -20.05
C SER A 26 22.96 -1.66 -19.21
N LEU A 27 21.92 -2.37 -18.78
CA LEU A 27 22.03 -3.57 -17.97
C LEU A 27 22.25 -4.83 -18.81
N PRO A 28 22.94 -5.86 -18.27
CA PRO A 28 23.02 -7.16 -18.90
C PRO A 28 21.63 -7.71 -19.27
N GLU A 29 21.52 -8.32 -20.45
CA GLU A 29 20.25 -8.85 -20.98
C GLU A 29 19.59 -9.85 -20.02
N GLN A 30 20.40 -10.60 -19.25
CA GLN A 30 19.91 -11.50 -18.21
C GLN A 30 19.05 -10.78 -17.16
N ILE A 31 19.51 -9.63 -16.66
CA ILE A 31 18.80 -8.86 -15.63
C ILE A 31 17.50 -8.29 -16.21
N GLN A 32 17.54 -7.77 -17.45
CA GLN A 32 16.34 -7.26 -18.13
C GLN A 32 15.28 -8.36 -18.31
N ARG A 33 15.72 -9.56 -18.72
CA ARG A 33 14.83 -10.73 -18.89
C ARG A 33 14.23 -11.20 -17.56
N ASP A 34 15.03 -11.26 -16.50
CA ASP A 34 14.56 -11.66 -15.17
C ASP A 34 13.56 -10.64 -14.60
N ALA A 35 13.84 -9.35 -14.73
CA ALA A 35 12.90 -8.29 -14.34
C ALA A 35 11.57 -8.40 -15.11
N LYS A 36 11.63 -8.62 -16.43
CA LYS A 36 10.44 -8.83 -17.27
C LYS A 36 9.67 -10.10 -16.88
N PHE A 37 10.35 -11.16 -16.46
CA PHE A 37 9.72 -12.39 -15.98
C PHE A 37 8.99 -12.16 -14.65
N LEU A 38 9.64 -11.50 -13.68
CA LEU A 38 9.06 -11.18 -12.38
C LEU A 38 7.80 -10.30 -12.53
N LEU A 39 7.84 -9.30 -13.42
CA LEU A 39 6.70 -8.41 -13.69
C LEU A 39 5.44 -9.13 -14.17
N ARG A 40 5.55 -10.34 -14.77
CA ARG A 40 4.36 -11.09 -15.24
C ARG A 40 3.44 -11.54 -14.10
N HIS A 41 4.00 -11.71 -12.91
CA HIS A 41 3.27 -12.19 -11.73
C HIS A 41 3.30 -11.18 -10.58
N TYR A 42 3.94 -10.03 -10.80
CA TYR A 42 4.01 -8.98 -9.81
C TYR A 42 2.65 -8.26 -9.72
N PRO A 43 2.15 -7.97 -8.50
CA PRO A 43 0.85 -7.34 -8.36
C PRO A 43 0.86 -5.92 -8.93
N ASP A 44 -0.21 -5.57 -9.64
CA ASP A 44 -0.44 -4.19 -10.08
C ASP A 44 -0.77 -3.29 -8.87
N PRO A 45 -0.35 -2.01 -8.86
CA PRO A 45 -0.65 -1.09 -7.75
C PRO A 45 -2.13 -1.03 -7.37
N PHE A 46 -3.04 -1.10 -8.34
CA PHE A 46 -4.48 -1.15 -8.08
C PHE A 46 -4.87 -2.40 -7.29
N GLN A 47 -4.29 -3.57 -7.61
CA GLN A 47 -4.57 -4.81 -6.88
C GLN A 47 -4.09 -4.72 -5.42
N VAL A 48 -2.92 -4.13 -5.18
CA VAL A 48 -2.38 -3.96 -3.82
C VAL A 48 -3.27 -3.02 -3.00
N LEU A 49 -3.66 -1.88 -3.56
CA LEU A 49 -4.53 -0.90 -2.89
C LEU A 49 -5.94 -1.47 -2.64
N LEU A 50 -6.48 -2.22 -3.60
CA LEU A 50 -7.78 -2.87 -3.47
C LEU A 50 -7.75 -3.94 -2.38
N ALA A 51 -6.69 -4.75 -2.31
CA ALA A 51 -6.50 -5.72 -1.24
C ALA A 51 -6.48 -5.02 0.13
N GLY A 52 -5.73 -3.91 0.26
CA GLY A 52 -5.73 -3.13 1.50
C GLY A 52 -7.10 -2.60 1.89
N ARG A 53 -7.88 -2.07 0.94
CA ARG A 53 -9.26 -1.61 1.20
C ARG A 53 -10.17 -2.73 1.70
N ILE A 54 -10.05 -3.93 1.13
CA ILE A 54 -10.85 -5.09 1.54
C ILE A 54 -10.46 -5.52 2.97
N GLU A 55 -9.17 -5.57 3.27
CA GLU A 55 -8.66 -5.98 4.57
C GLU A 55 -8.99 -4.96 5.68
N GLU A 56 -8.94 -3.66 5.39
CA GLU A 56 -9.34 -2.59 6.32
C GLU A 56 -10.82 -2.68 6.72
N GLY A 57 -11.68 -3.14 5.81
CA GLY A 57 -13.10 -3.38 6.08
C GLY A 57 -13.41 -4.75 6.68
N SER A 58 -12.41 -5.62 6.86
CA SER A 58 -12.59 -7.00 7.31
C SER A 58 -12.76 -7.10 8.83
N ASN A 59 -13.65 -7.99 9.27
CA ASN A 59 -13.84 -8.30 10.68
C ASN A 59 -12.52 -8.89 11.26
N PRO A 60 -12.13 -8.57 12.51
CA PRO A 60 -11.01 -9.19 13.21
C PRO A 60 -10.97 -10.74 13.18
N LEU A 61 -12.10 -11.42 12.95
CA LEU A 61 -12.11 -12.88 12.74
C LEU A 61 -11.42 -13.32 11.44
N ILE A 62 -11.41 -12.46 10.42
CA ILE A 62 -10.84 -12.71 9.08
C ILE A 62 -9.39 -12.22 9.02
N SER A 63 -9.09 -11.07 9.63
CA SER A 63 -7.74 -10.49 9.69
C SER A 63 -7.33 -10.22 11.14
N PRO A 64 -6.99 -11.26 11.93
CA PRO A 64 -6.69 -11.12 13.36
C PRO A 64 -5.43 -10.30 13.64
N MET A 65 -4.55 -10.18 12.66
CA MET A 65 -3.31 -9.39 12.75
C MET A 65 -3.44 -8.01 12.08
N GLY A 66 -4.67 -7.61 11.71
CA GLY A 66 -4.93 -6.40 10.94
C GLY A 66 -4.59 -6.56 9.45
N PRO A 67 -4.67 -5.47 8.68
CA PRO A 67 -4.45 -5.52 7.24
C PRO A 67 -2.97 -5.71 6.88
N VAL A 68 -2.71 -6.52 5.87
CA VAL A 68 -1.39 -6.70 5.23
C VAL A 68 -1.05 -5.47 4.40
N PHE A 69 -2.00 -4.94 3.65
CA PHE A 69 -1.84 -3.72 2.85
C PHE A 69 -2.76 -2.60 3.33
N SER A 70 -2.35 -1.37 3.10
CA SER A 70 -3.19 -0.18 3.24
C SER A 70 -3.84 0.18 1.90
N SER A 71 -5.04 0.76 1.96
CA SER A 71 -5.71 1.38 0.80
C SER A 71 -5.09 2.72 0.38
N SER A 72 -4.12 3.23 1.16
CA SER A 72 -3.33 4.41 0.86
C SER A 72 -1.83 4.19 1.09
N ILE A 73 -1.00 4.79 0.24
CA ILE A 73 0.47 4.84 0.38
C ILE A 73 0.95 6.03 1.21
N GLU A 74 0.06 6.97 1.52
CA GLU A 74 0.38 8.13 2.35
C GLU A 74 0.34 7.74 3.84
N ASN A 75 1.21 8.35 4.64
CA ASN A 75 1.04 8.29 6.08
C ASN A 75 -0.18 9.13 6.43
N SER A 76 -1.27 8.48 6.86
CA SER A 76 -2.41 9.16 7.46
C SER A 76 -2.01 9.75 8.81
N HIS A 77 -1.16 10.79 8.82
CA HIS A 77 -1.01 11.70 9.95
C HIS A 77 -2.22 12.65 9.95
N HIS A 78 -3.43 12.09 10.07
CA HIS A 78 -4.58 12.89 10.43
C HIS A 78 -4.78 12.74 11.93
N SER A 79 -4.25 13.70 12.69
CA SER A 79 -4.69 13.92 14.06
C SER A 79 -6.21 14.09 14.04
N PRO A 80 -7.00 13.33 14.83
CA PRO A 80 -8.37 13.71 15.06
C PRO A 80 -8.32 15.00 15.88
N ILE A 81 -8.73 16.12 15.29
CA ILE A 81 -9.19 17.23 16.11
C ILE A 81 -10.47 16.74 16.77
N SER A 82 -10.34 16.23 18.00
CA SER A 82 -11.46 15.84 18.84
C SER A 82 -11.42 16.62 20.16
N VAL A 83 -12.14 17.74 20.22
CA VAL A 83 -12.86 18.25 21.40
C VAL A 83 -13.83 19.32 20.87
N ALA A 84 -15.14 19.09 20.74
CA ALA A 84 -16.18 18.77 21.72
C ALA A 84 -16.58 19.94 22.63
N ALA A 85 -17.88 20.25 22.57
CA ALA A 85 -18.74 20.97 23.51
C ALA A 85 -18.52 22.48 23.70
N ASP A 86 -19.49 23.26 23.22
CA ASP A 86 -20.15 24.20 24.13
C ASP A 86 -21.67 24.11 23.95
N THR A 87 -22.30 23.50 24.95
CA THR A 87 -23.74 23.54 25.18
C THR A 87 -24.01 24.82 25.96
N GLN A 88 -24.61 25.82 25.32
CA GLN A 88 -25.25 26.91 26.06
C GLN A 88 -26.71 27.07 25.64
N ASN A 89 -27.52 26.42 26.47
CA ASN A 89 -28.91 26.69 26.75
C ASN A 89 -29.14 28.17 27.10
N GLN A 90 -30.07 28.85 26.43
CA GLN A 90 -30.86 29.94 27.03
C GLN A 90 -32.11 30.26 26.19
N ILE A 91 -33.24 29.72 26.68
CA ILE A 91 -34.61 30.25 26.81
C ILE A 91 -35.17 31.07 25.63
#